data_AF-A0A0F5ZYR9-F1
#
_entry.id   AF-A0A0F5ZYR9-F1
#
_cell.length_a   1.000
_cell.length_b   1.000
_cell.length_c   1.000
_cell.angle_alpha   90.00
_cell.angle_beta   90.00
_cell.angle_gamma   90.00
#
_symmetry.space_group_name_H-M   'P 1'
#
loop_
_entity.id
_entity.type
_entity.pdbx_description
1 polymer ?
#
loop_
_entity_poly.entity_id
_entity_poly.type
_entity_poly.pdbx_seq_one_letter_code
_entity_poly.pdbx_strand_id
1 'polypeptide(L)'
;MENNAETLFYVMLSKRYLSRYVLTYELLPLECCHYVNGGKIFDSATMNAMLAQNKVSDKNVIIELNANSNDTFQSYTNIKSIGFTSKESLESFTDISFENYDLSALNLYVVDTTLESEPVTIETAEPVTIDKINFSQKAALNDAITVAIHKTLITHPQFGDEIQKYKGDAEVLLQRIISLYIDDTAELSMAVAFFKVCSHFHIDNGWQPEEVISEFGKRLEKNADVKETVEVWVDTARKLIKNEDIHLSYSDDQNIVLRAMTLVFLNPEQKNIDSMKLHHGEDLGTKVYALADLFVSARTGYSYLSAEQRKQINSREKLHDVSASLYNPASDLEDKEPDTSTVDVEMTDSDNTGYSLEQESWLTNHTEHSYKLNGVKPMAGFDLTLEYKPDSTLAWRVIDANSEKGMDKLKGQLAINLLSIQKDFPEGARIEIIKDKGLYIMFPVDWAGCADLKDKINSALDLLISIKIAQKSSRLEK
;
A
#
# COMPACT_ATOMS: atom_id res chain seq x y z
N MET A 1 -48.07 20.54 -14.18
CA MET A 1 -46.66 20.40 -14.57
C MET A 1 -45.95 19.96 -13.31
N GLU A 2 -45.70 18.67 -13.17
CA GLU A 2 -44.90 18.15 -12.06
C GLU A 2 -43.50 18.74 -12.19
N ASN A 3 -43.06 19.46 -11.16
CA ASN A 3 -41.66 19.81 -11.00
C ASN A 3 -40.91 18.48 -10.86
N ASN A 4 -40.21 18.05 -11.90
CA ASN A 4 -39.15 17.06 -11.77
C ASN A 4 -38.07 17.70 -10.89
N ALA A 5 -38.21 17.58 -9.57
CA ALA A 5 -37.13 17.85 -8.64
C ALA A 5 -36.01 16.86 -9.00
N GLU A 6 -34.84 17.38 -9.37
CA GLU A 6 -33.65 16.54 -9.57
C GLU A 6 -33.41 15.75 -8.27
N THR A 7 -33.47 14.43 -8.34
CA THR A 7 -33.14 13.57 -7.21
C THR A 7 -31.64 13.71 -6.93
N LEU A 8 -31.30 14.38 -5.83
CA LEU A 8 -29.92 14.51 -5.36
C LEU A 8 -29.52 13.32 -4.50
N PHE A 9 -28.27 12.90 -4.62
CA PHE A 9 -27.68 11.77 -3.90
C PHE A 9 -26.55 12.24 -3.00
N TYR A 10 -26.40 11.60 -1.85
CA TYR A 10 -25.44 12.00 -0.83
C TYR A 10 -24.72 10.79 -0.23
N VAL A 11 -23.50 11.04 0.24
CA VAL A 11 -22.78 10.15 1.15
C VAL A 11 -22.30 10.92 2.37
N MET A 12 -22.04 10.21 3.47
CA MET A 12 -21.44 10.78 4.68
C MET A 12 -20.12 10.06 4.99
N LEU A 13 -19.06 10.80 5.27
CA LEU A 13 -17.79 10.23 5.75
C LEU A 13 -17.06 11.18 6.70
N SER A 14 -16.05 10.68 7.39
CA SER A 14 -15.21 11.52 8.24
C SER A 14 -14.32 12.48 7.42
N LYS A 15 -14.06 13.68 7.95
CA LYS A 15 -13.06 14.63 7.40
C LYS A 15 -11.69 13.98 7.20
N ARG A 16 -11.33 13.04 8.08
CA ARG A 16 -10.09 12.26 8.00
C ARG A 16 -10.04 11.40 6.74
N TYR A 17 -11.13 10.72 6.40
CA TYR A 17 -11.20 9.87 5.20
C TYR A 17 -11.32 10.71 3.93
N LEU A 18 -12.02 11.86 3.99
CA LEU A 18 -12.02 12.83 2.90
C LEU A 18 -10.57 13.22 2.56
N SER A 19 -9.80 13.65 3.55
CA SER A 19 -8.42 14.10 3.33
C SER A 19 -7.50 12.97 2.89
N ARG A 20 -7.58 11.80 3.53
CA ARG A 20 -6.59 10.72 3.34
C ARG A 20 -6.81 9.88 2.10
N TYR A 21 -8.07 9.67 1.72
CA TYR A 21 -8.41 8.74 0.64
C TYR A 21 -9.03 9.52 -0.52
N VAL A 22 -10.05 10.34 -0.25
CA VAL A 22 -10.81 10.97 -1.33
C VAL A 22 -9.99 12.01 -2.08
N LEU A 23 -9.39 12.95 -1.36
CA LEU A 23 -8.60 14.02 -1.96
C LEU A 23 -7.20 13.56 -2.39
N THR A 24 -6.60 12.64 -1.64
CA THR A 24 -5.28 12.09 -1.98
C THR A 24 -5.31 11.34 -3.31
N TYR A 25 -6.27 10.42 -3.50
CA TYR A 25 -6.32 9.55 -4.68
C TYR A 25 -7.25 10.08 -5.79
N GLU A 26 -7.98 11.16 -5.53
CA GLU A 26 -9.02 11.71 -6.43
C GLU A 26 -10.00 10.61 -6.86
N LEU A 27 -10.59 9.99 -5.83
CA LEU A 27 -11.45 8.83 -5.95
C LEU A 27 -12.32 8.73 -4.70
N LEU A 28 -13.59 8.33 -4.78
CA LEU A 28 -14.44 8.17 -3.58
C LEU A 28 -14.74 6.69 -3.31
N PRO A 29 -14.02 6.04 -2.36
CA PRO A 29 -14.34 4.68 -1.93
C PRO A 29 -15.60 4.65 -1.06
N LEU A 30 -16.62 3.90 -1.46
CA LEU A 30 -17.86 3.76 -0.68
C LEU A 30 -17.63 3.04 0.67
N GLU A 31 -16.58 2.23 0.78
CA GLU A 31 -16.16 1.63 2.06
C GLU A 31 -15.79 2.68 3.13
N CYS A 32 -15.36 3.88 2.72
CA CYS A 32 -15.08 5.00 3.62
C CYS A 32 -16.35 5.70 4.13
N CYS A 33 -17.51 5.41 3.54
CA CYS A 33 -18.75 6.12 3.83
C CYS A 33 -19.52 5.45 4.98
N HIS A 34 -20.35 6.19 5.70
CA HIS A 34 -21.22 5.65 6.74
C HIS A 34 -22.38 4.88 6.09
N TYR A 35 -22.90 3.89 6.81
CA TYR A 35 -24.20 3.32 6.48
C TYR A 35 -25.30 4.22 7.04
N VAL A 36 -26.29 4.55 6.22
CA VAL A 36 -27.49 5.29 6.55
C VAL A 36 -28.68 4.46 6.08
N ASN A 37 -29.54 4.03 7.01
CA ASN A 37 -30.68 3.15 6.72
C ASN A 37 -30.30 1.90 5.88
N GLY A 38 -29.13 1.32 6.17
CA GLY A 38 -28.62 0.13 5.48
C GLY A 38 -27.85 0.38 4.17
N GLY A 39 -27.85 1.60 3.62
CA GLY A 39 -27.13 1.97 2.40
C GLY A 39 -25.96 2.94 2.62
N LYS A 40 -25.06 3.09 1.66
CA LYS A 40 -23.97 4.11 1.70
C LYS A 40 -24.37 5.43 1.05
N ILE A 41 -25.20 5.35 0.01
CA ILE A 41 -25.72 6.48 -0.76
C ILE A 41 -27.18 6.67 -0.34
N PHE A 42 -27.59 7.90 -0.07
CA PHE A 42 -28.93 8.26 0.39
C PHE A 42 -29.45 9.53 -0.27
N ASP A 43 -30.75 9.77 -0.18
CA ASP A 43 -31.44 10.88 -0.85
C ASP A 43 -31.52 12.16 0.00
N SER A 44 -32.06 13.22 -0.60
CA SER A 44 -32.26 14.52 0.06
C SER A 44 -33.17 14.45 1.28
N ALA A 45 -34.21 13.62 1.25
CA ALA A 45 -35.15 13.48 2.36
C ALA A 45 -34.44 12.88 3.58
N THR A 46 -33.64 11.84 3.36
CA THR A 46 -32.80 11.19 4.38
C THR A 46 -31.74 12.16 4.91
N MET A 47 -31.08 12.91 4.03
CA MET A 47 -30.09 13.93 4.40
C MET A 47 -30.70 15.01 5.32
N ASN A 48 -31.85 15.58 4.96
CA ASN A 48 -32.54 16.57 5.78
C ASN A 48 -32.96 16.00 7.13
N ALA A 49 -33.46 14.78 7.17
CA ALA A 49 -33.83 14.10 8.42
C ALA A 49 -32.62 13.86 9.32
N MET A 50 -31.46 13.50 8.76
CA MET A 50 -30.21 13.34 9.52
C MET A 50 -29.77 14.66 10.18
N LEU A 51 -29.90 15.77 9.47
CA LEU A 51 -29.54 17.10 9.99
C LEU A 51 -30.50 17.53 11.10
N ALA A 52 -31.81 17.42 10.87
CA ALA A 52 -32.84 17.76 11.86
C ALA A 52 -32.69 16.95 13.16
N GLN A 53 -32.20 15.71 13.06
CA GLN A 53 -31.96 14.82 14.20
C GLN A 53 -30.54 14.92 14.78
N ASN A 54 -29.71 15.86 14.32
CA ASN A 54 -28.31 16.03 14.75
C ASN A 54 -27.48 14.74 14.64
N LYS A 55 -27.69 13.94 13.59
CA LYS A 55 -26.95 12.69 13.33
C LYS A 55 -25.62 12.92 12.60
N VAL A 56 -25.38 14.12 12.08
CA VAL A 56 -24.13 14.49 11.44
C VAL A 56 -23.26 15.22 12.46
N SER A 57 -22.17 14.59 12.88
CA SER A 57 -21.20 15.22 13.80
C SER A 57 -20.24 16.15 13.07
N ASP A 58 -19.60 17.07 13.80
CA ASP A 58 -18.57 17.96 13.24
C ASP A 58 -17.34 17.21 12.67
N LYS A 59 -17.15 15.94 13.02
CA LYS A 59 -16.08 15.12 12.45
C LYS A 59 -16.40 14.64 11.04
N ASN A 60 -17.65 14.79 10.60
CA ASN A 60 -18.16 14.26 9.36
C ASN A 60 -18.38 15.39 8.34
N VAL A 61 -18.37 14.99 7.08
CA VAL A 61 -18.79 15.80 5.94
C VAL A 61 -19.88 15.05 5.19
N ILE A 62 -20.74 15.81 4.53
CA ILE A 62 -21.71 15.29 3.57
C ILE A 62 -21.20 15.60 2.18
N ILE A 63 -21.12 14.62 1.30
CA ILE A 63 -20.76 14.84 -0.10
C ILE A 63 -22.02 14.67 -0.95
N GLU A 64 -22.34 15.70 -1.72
CA GLU A 64 -23.38 15.65 -2.76
C GLU A 64 -22.78 15.04 -4.04
N LEU A 65 -23.51 14.11 -4.65
CA LEU A 65 -23.11 13.40 -5.85
C LEU A 65 -23.95 13.85 -7.06
N ASN A 66 -23.32 13.86 -8.23
CA ASN A 66 -23.99 14.15 -9.50
C ASN A 66 -24.95 13.01 -9.93
N ALA A 67 -24.60 11.76 -9.59
CA ALA A 67 -25.38 10.58 -9.93
C ALA A 67 -25.24 9.48 -8.86
N ASN A 68 -26.26 8.63 -8.77
CA ASN A 68 -26.18 7.37 -8.05
C ASN A 68 -25.53 6.31 -8.94
N SER A 69 -24.37 5.80 -8.55
CA SER A 69 -23.71 4.66 -9.19
C SER A 69 -23.57 3.52 -8.20
N ASN A 70 -23.67 2.29 -8.70
CA ASN A 70 -23.45 1.07 -7.94
C ASN A 70 -21.96 0.75 -7.73
N ASP A 71 -21.05 1.53 -8.32
CA ASP A 71 -19.61 1.31 -8.22
C ASP A 71 -19.12 1.45 -6.77
N THR A 72 -18.24 0.53 -6.36
CA THR A 72 -17.63 0.56 -5.02
C THR A 72 -16.65 1.71 -4.86
N PHE A 73 -16.02 2.14 -5.96
CA PHE A 73 -15.19 3.33 -6.04
C PHE A 73 -15.76 4.32 -7.05
N GLN A 74 -16.24 5.45 -6.56
CA GLN A 74 -16.89 6.47 -7.37
C GLN A 74 -15.83 7.40 -7.99
N SER A 75 -16.03 7.79 -9.26
CA SER A 75 -15.18 8.80 -9.90
C SER A 75 -15.23 10.13 -9.15
N TYR A 76 -14.10 10.82 -9.08
CA TYR A 76 -14.02 12.15 -8.46
C TYR A 76 -14.93 13.17 -9.15
N THR A 77 -15.17 13.00 -10.46
CA THR A 77 -16.12 13.82 -11.24
C THR A 77 -17.56 13.67 -10.75
N ASN A 78 -17.87 12.59 -10.03
CA ASN A 78 -19.19 12.41 -9.42
C ASN A 78 -19.39 13.29 -8.18
N ILE A 79 -18.33 13.88 -7.61
CA ILE A 79 -18.43 14.79 -6.45
C ILE A 79 -18.90 16.16 -6.94
N LYS A 80 -20.11 16.55 -6.53
CA LYS A 80 -20.70 17.85 -6.87
C LYS A 80 -20.33 18.93 -5.87
N SER A 81 -20.44 18.62 -4.58
CA SER A 81 -20.17 19.57 -3.50
C SER A 81 -19.89 18.84 -2.18
N ILE A 82 -19.21 19.52 -1.25
CA ILE A 82 -18.87 19.00 0.08
C ILE A 82 -19.41 19.95 1.16
N GLY A 83 -20.34 19.44 1.95
CA GLY A 83 -21.03 20.14 3.01
C GLY A 83 -20.42 19.90 4.39
N PHE A 84 -20.27 20.98 5.15
CA PHE A 84 -19.82 21.00 6.54
C PHE A 84 -20.94 21.43 7.49
N THR A 85 -20.97 20.89 8.70
CA THR A 85 -22.04 21.16 9.69
C THR A 85 -22.02 22.57 10.27
N SER A 86 -20.91 23.30 10.15
CA SER A 86 -20.80 24.68 10.63
C SER A 86 -19.74 25.46 9.85
N LYS A 87 -19.76 26.79 9.99
CA LYS A 87 -18.74 27.67 9.40
C LYS A 87 -17.35 27.43 10.00
N GLU A 88 -17.27 27.25 11.32
CA GLU A 88 -16.01 26.94 12.02
C GLU A 88 -15.42 25.61 11.54
N SER A 89 -16.28 24.63 11.29
CA SER A 89 -15.92 23.31 10.73
C SER A 89 -15.25 23.42 9.36
N LEU A 90 -15.83 24.26 8.49
CA LEU A 90 -15.34 24.54 7.15
C LEU A 90 -14.01 25.32 7.22
N GLU A 91 -13.97 26.41 8.00
CA GLU A 91 -12.78 27.25 8.16
C GLU A 91 -11.58 26.43 8.70
N SER A 92 -11.81 25.62 9.74
CA SER A 92 -10.78 24.72 10.28
C SER A 92 -10.28 23.70 9.27
N PHE A 93 -11.11 23.26 8.33
CA PHE A 93 -10.68 22.35 7.26
C PHE A 93 -9.88 23.09 6.19
N THR A 94 -10.29 24.31 5.82
CA THR A 94 -9.64 25.11 4.77
C THR A 94 -8.33 25.76 5.21
N ASP A 95 -8.16 26.00 6.52
CA ASP A 95 -6.92 26.55 7.08
C ASP A 95 -5.76 25.54 7.06
N ILE A 96 -6.06 24.26 6.87
CA ILE A 96 -5.04 23.23 6.72
C ILE A 96 -4.48 23.33 5.29
N SER A 97 -3.18 23.64 5.20
CA SER A 97 -2.47 23.58 3.92
C SER A 97 -2.25 22.12 3.51
N PHE A 98 -2.70 21.77 2.32
CA PHE A 98 -2.48 20.45 1.72
C PHE A 98 -1.57 20.59 0.51
N GLU A 99 -0.48 19.82 0.48
CA GLU A 99 0.49 19.86 -0.64
C GLU A 99 -0.10 19.26 -1.93
N ASN A 100 -0.97 18.25 -1.78
CA ASN A 100 -1.36 17.38 -2.89
C ASN A 100 -2.68 17.78 -3.55
N TYR A 101 -3.45 18.71 -2.97
CA TYR A 101 -4.71 19.15 -3.57
C TYR A 101 -5.04 20.61 -3.27
N ASP A 102 -5.71 21.23 -4.25
CA ASP A 102 -6.14 22.61 -4.19
C ASP A 102 -7.63 22.68 -3.80
N LEU A 103 -7.90 23.14 -2.58
CA LEU A 103 -9.26 23.28 -2.07
C LEU A 103 -10.09 24.31 -2.85
N SER A 104 -9.47 25.25 -3.57
CA SER A 104 -10.20 26.24 -4.37
C SER A 104 -10.90 25.63 -5.58
N ALA A 105 -10.52 24.41 -5.98
CA ALA A 105 -11.19 23.65 -7.02
C ALA A 105 -12.45 22.93 -6.53
N LEU A 106 -12.74 22.95 -5.23
CA LEU A 106 -13.87 22.24 -4.63
C LEU A 106 -15.01 23.20 -4.29
N ASN A 107 -16.23 22.75 -4.56
CA ASN A 107 -17.43 23.43 -4.11
C ASN A 107 -17.74 23.06 -2.65
N LEU A 108 -17.25 23.87 -1.71
CA LEU A 108 -17.43 23.67 -0.28
C LEU A 108 -18.54 24.58 0.26
N TYR A 109 -19.41 24.07 1.12
CA TYR A 109 -20.51 24.86 1.70
C TYR A 109 -20.81 24.45 3.15
N VAL A 110 -21.56 25.30 3.84
CA VAL A 110 -22.13 24.99 5.17
C VAL A 110 -23.55 24.48 4.97
N VAL A 111 -23.84 23.31 5.52
CA VAL A 111 -25.15 22.66 5.39
C VAL A 111 -26.17 23.39 6.27
N ASP A 112 -27.38 23.59 5.74
CA ASP A 112 -28.47 24.20 6.50
C ASP A 112 -29.06 23.22 7.52
N THR A 113 -28.82 23.47 8.80
CA THR A 113 -29.30 22.65 9.91
C THR A 113 -30.67 23.08 10.43
N THR A 114 -31.29 24.12 9.84
CA THR A 114 -32.59 24.66 10.28
C THR A 114 -33.79 24.01 9.60
N LEU A 115 -33.56 23.04 8.71
CA LEU A 115 -34.60 22.34 7.98
C LEU A 115 -35.43 21.45 8.91
N GLU A 116 -36.72 21.75 9.03
CA GLU A 116 -37.68 20.87 9.66
C GLU A 116 -37.97 19.67 8.74
N SER A 117 -37.83 18.44 9.23
CA SER A 117 -38.22 17.23 8.51
C SER A 117 -39.36 16.50 9.23
N GLU A 118 -40.13 15.75 8.46
CA GLU A 118 -41.06 14.78 9.04
C GLU A 118 -40.31 13.75 9.92
N PRO A 119 -40.95 13.20 10.96
CA PRO A 119 -40.32 12.25 11.88
C PRO A 119 -40.10 10.91 11.19
N VAL A 120 -38.97 10.78 10.49
CA VAL A 120 -38.48 9.53 9.91
C VAL A 120 -37.40 8.95 10.82
N THR A 121 -37.47 7.67 11.16
CA THR A 121 -36.39 7.02 11.92
C THR A 121 -35.14 6.92 11.05
N ILE A 122 -34.02 7.49 11.50
CA ILE A 122 -32.72 7.39 10.83
C ILE A 122 -31.75 6.55 11.65
N GLU A 123 -31.26 5.48 11.04
CA GLU A 123 -30.19 4.64 11.58
C GLU A 123 -28.88 4.92 10.86
N THR A 124 -27.81 5.11 11.64
CA THR A 124 -26.47 5.40 11.12
C THR A 124 -25.45 4.45 11.73
N ALA A 125 -24.56 3.89 10.92
CA ALA A 125 -23.41 3.12 11.39
C ALA A 125 -22.12 3.62 10.74
N GLU A 126 -21.05 3.72 11.54
CA GLU A 126 -19.73 4.08 11.03
C GLU A 126 -19.17 2.98 10.12
N PRO A 127 -18.34 3.33 9.11
CA PRO A 127 -17.60 2.33 8.35
C PRO A 127 -16.62 1.56 9.24
N VAL A 128 -16.25 0.36 8.80
CA VAL A 128 -15.13 -0.37 9.41
C VAL A 128 -13.86 0.48 9.30
N THR A 129 -13.04 0.47 10.34
CA THR A 129 -11.78 1.23 10.32
C THR A 129 -10.88 0.68 9.22
N ILE A 130 -10.51 1.54 8.28
CA ILE A 130 -9.64 1.17 7.17
C ILE A 130 -8.18 1.24 7.64
N ASP A 131 -7.49 0.11 7.59
CA ASP A 131 -6.04 0.07 7.79
C ASP A 131 -5.35 0.79 6.62
N LYS A 132 -4.63 1.87 6.95
CA LYS A 132 -3.92 2.70 5.97
C LYS A 132 -2.91 1.87 5.19
N ILE A 133 -2.18 0.95 5.84
CA ILE A 133 -1.11 0.17 5.20
C ILE A 133 -1.74 -0.76 4.17
N ASN A 134 -2.74 -1.54 4.59
CA ASN A 134 -3.43 -2.45 3.70
C ASN A 134 -4.11 -1.72 2.53
N PHE A 135 -4.74 -0.56 2.78
CA PHE A 135 -5.33 0.24 1.71
C PHE A 135 -4.26 0.72 0.71
N SER A 136 -3.15 1.25 1.21
CA SER A 136 -2.08 1.78 0.34
C SER A 136 -1.46 0.67 -0.50
N GLN A 137 -1.25 -0.53 0.07
CA GLN A 137 -0.76 -1.69 -0.66
C GLN A 137 -1.75 -2.17 -1.74
N LYS A 138 -3.05 -2.23 -1.42
CA LYS A 138 -4.11 -2.57 -2.39
C LYS A 138 -4.21 -1.52 -3.50
N ALA A 139 -4.03 -0.25 -3.17
CA ALA A 139 -4.13 0.85 -4.11
C ALA A 139 -2.86 1.06 -4.94
N ALA A 140 -1.70 0.51 -4.54
CA ALA A 140 -0.39 0.86 -5.07
C ALA A 140 -0.28 0.71 -6.59
N LEU A 141 -0.75 -0.42 -7.15
CA LEU A 141 -0.69 -0.65 -8.60
C LEU A 141 -1.59 0.34 -9.36
N ASN A 142 -2.82 0.54 -8.89
CA ASN A 142 -3.77 1.43 -9.54
C ASN A 142 -3.29 2.89 -9.45
N ASP A 143 -2.76 3.31 -8.30
CA ASP A 143 -2.18 4.63 -8.11
C ASP A 143 -0.93 4.86 -8.99
N ALA A 144 -0.11 3.81 -9.17
CA ALA A 144 1.01 3.80 -10.09
C ALA A 144 0.55 3.93 -11.56
N ILE A 145 -0.49 3.20 -11.97
CA ILE A 145 -1.06 3.31 -13.31
C ILE A 145 -1.65 4.72 -13.52
N THR A 146 -2.34 5.27 -12.53
CA THR A 146 -2.92 6.63 -12.62
C THR A 146 -1.83 7.70 -12.85
N VAL A 147 -0.68 7.62 -12.17
CA VAL A 147 0.43 8.55 -12.45
C VAL A 147 1.07 8.28 -13.81
N ALA A 148 1.14 7.03 -14.25
CA ALA A 148 1.62 6.69 -15.58
C ALA A 148 0.71 7.28 -16.68
N ILE A 149 -0.61 7.24 -16.52
CA ILE A 149 -1.56 7.91 -17.41
C ILE A 149 -1.30 9.42 -17.37
N HIS A 150 -1.22 10.02 -16.17
CA HIS A 150 -0.98 11.45 -16.01
C HIS A 150 0.28 11.92 -16.77
N LYS A 151 1.43 11.25 -16.59
CA LYS A 151 2.68 11.59 -17.29
C LYS A 151 2.59 11.36 -18.79
N THR A 152 1.88 10.31 -19.19
CA THR A 152 1.63 10.03 -20.62
C THR A 152 0.75 11.10 -21.24
N LEU A 153 -0.25 11.64 -20.55
CA LEU A 153 -1.09 12.74 -21.06
C LEU A 153 -0.33 14.06 -21.20
N ILE A 154 0.72 14.29 -20.38
CA ILE A 154 1.60 15.45 -20.54
C ILE A 154 2.42 15.35 -21.83
N THR A 155 2.98 14.16 -22.09
CA THR A 155 3.92 13.94 -23.21
C THR A 155 3.23 13.57 -24.52
N HIS A 156 2.07 12.90 -24.43
CA HIS A 156 1.25 12.40 -25.52
C HIS A 156 -0.24 12.76 -25.30
N PRO A 157 -0.62 14.05 -25.41
CA PRO A 157 -1.99 14.50 -25.11
C PRO A 157 -3.09 13.76 -25.89
N GLN A 158 -2.81 13.32 -27.11
CA GLN A 158 -3.71 12.53 -27.96
C GLN A 158 -4.14 11.20 -27.33
N PHE A 159 -3.34 10.66 -26.40
CA PHE A 159 -3.70 9.44 -25.66
C PHE A 159 -5.02 9.63 -24.89
N GLY A 160 -5.34 10.87 -24.50
CA GLY A 160 -6.60 11.24 -23.82
C GLY A 160 -7.87 10.85 -24.58
N ASP A 161 -7.81 10.66 -25.89
CA ASP A 161 -8.97 10.20 -26.69
C ASP A 161 -9.09 8.67 -26.73
N GLU A 162 -8.01 7.96 -26.40
CA GLU A 162 -7.96 6.49 -26.36
C GLU A 162 -8.17 5.93 -24.96
N ILE A 163 -7.79 6.64 -23.88
CA ILE A 163 -7.72 6.07 -22.52
C ILE A 163 -9.03 5.43 -22.05
N GLN A 164 -10.17 5.97 -22.50
CA GLN A 164 -11.50 5.51 -22.12
C GLN A 164 -11.80 4.09 -22.63
N LYS A 165 -11.11 3.63 -23.68
CA LYS A 165 -11.25 2.29 -24.25
C LYS A 165 -10.74 1.18 -23.32
N TYR A 166 -9.96 1.54 -22.32
CA TYR A 166 -9.28 0.61 -21.41
C TYR A 166 -9.87 0.63 -19.99
N LYS A 167 -11.08 1.18 -19.82
CA LYS A 167 -11.77 1.20 -18.53
C LYS A 167 -11.94 -0.23 -17.98
N GLY A 168 -11.59 -0.42 -16.72
CA GLY A 168 -11.72 -1.71 -16.03
C GLY A 168 -10.63 -2.74 -16.37
N ASP A 169 -9.68 -2.44 -17.25
CA ASP A 169 -8.58 -3.34 -17.63
C ASP A 169 -7.21 -2.69 -17.37
N ALA A 170 -6.73 -2.86 -16.14
CA ALA A 170 -5.45 -2.31 -15.68
C ALA A 170 -4.26 -2.88 -16.47
N GLU A 171 -4.32 -4.15 -16.87
CA GLU A 171 -3.21 -4.83 -17.53
C GLU A 171 -3.03 -4.31 -18.95
N VAL A 172 -4.10 -4.29 -19.73
CA VAL A 172 -4.07 -3.81 -21.11
C VAL A 172 -3.76 -2.31 -21.15
N LEU A 173 -4.29 -1.52 -20.20
CA LEU A 173 -3.95 -0.11 -20.10
C LEU A 173 -2.45 0.11 -19.83
N LEU A 174 -1.87 -0.64 -18.88
CA LEU A 174 -0.45 -0.53 -18.57
C LEU A 174 0.43 -0.92 -19.76
N GLN A 175 0.11 -2.04 -20.43
CA GLN A 175 0.80 -2.45 -21.65
C GLN A 175 0.71 -1.38 -22.74
N ARG A 176 -0.47 -0.78 -22.93
CA ARG A 176 -0.66 0.29 -23.90
C ARG A 176 0.20 1.52 -23.57
N ILE A 177 0.23 1.96 -22.31
CA ILE A 177 1.05 3.09 -21.88
C ILE A 177 2.53 2.83 -22.19
N ILE A 178 3.06 1.67 -21.80
CA ILE A 178 4.48 1.34 -21.99
C ILE A 178 4.81 1.16 -23.47
N SER A 179 3.89 0.65 -24.29
CA SER A 179 4.07 0.53 -25.75
C SER A 179 4.29 1.86 -26.48
N LEU A 180 3.98 3.01 -25.85
CA LEU A 180 4.29 4.31 -26.42
C LEU A 180 5.79 4.64 -26.37
N TYR A 181 6.56 3.93 -25.53
CA TYR A 181 7.99 4.13 -25.33
C TYR A 181 8.83 3.02 -25.97
N ILE A 182 8.28 1.80 -26.07
CA ILE A 182 8.95 0.59 -26.54
C ILE A 182 8.06 -0.20 -27.51
N ASP A 183 8.62 -0.53 -28.67
CA ASP A 183 7.92 -1.29 -29.72
C ASP A 183 8.19 -2.81 -29.63
N ASP A 184 9.29 -3.21 -28.98
CA ASP A 184 9.67 -4.63 -28.87
C ASP A 184 8.84 -5.36 -27.81
N THR A 185 8.20 -6.47 -28.21
CA THR A 185 7.27 -7.22 -27.34
C THR A 185 7.97 -7.85 -26.13
N ALA A 186 9.21 -8.30 -26.28
CA ALA A 186 9.97 -8.92 -25.20
C ALA A 186 10.37 -7.86 -24.16
N GLU A 187 10.92 -6.73 -24.62
CA GLU A 187 11.20 -5.56 -23.77
C GLU A 187 9.94 -5.00 -23.10
N LEU A 188 8.81 -4.94 -23.81
CA LEU A 188 7.52 -4.53 -23.25
C LEU A 188 7.12 -5.41 -22.06
N SER A 189 7.22 -6.74 -22.18
CA SER A 189 6.89 -7.66 -21.09
C SER A 189 7.79 -7.45 -19.86
N MET A 190 9.09 -7.18 -20.08
CA MET A 190 10.02 -6.85 -18.99
C MET A 190 9.67 -5.52 -18.33
N ALA A 191 9.37 -4.49 -19.12
CA ALA A 191 9.02 -3.18 -18.61
C ALA A 191 7.72 -3.21 -17.79
N VAL A 192 6.70 -3.95 -18.24
CA VAL A 192 5.45 -4.15 -17.48
C VAL A 192 5.72 -4.86 -16.16
N ALA A 193 6.54 -5.92 -16.18
CA ALA A 193 6.90 -6.64 -14.95
C ALA A 193 7.65 -5.72 -13.98
N PHE A 194 8.66 -5.00 -14.44
CA PHE A 194 9.43 -4.09 -13.60
C PHE A 194 8.62 -2.90 -13.08
N PHE A 195 7.68 -2.37 -13.87
CA PHE A 195 6.73 -1.36 -13.42
C PHE A 195 5.91 -1.86 -12.22
N LYS A 196 5.40 -3.10 -12.29
CA LYS A 196 4.68 -3.71 -11.17
C LYS A 196 5.57 -3.91 -9.94
N VAL A 197 6.84 -4.29 -10.14
CA VAL A 197 7.83 -4.32 -9.04
C VAL A 197 7.98 -2.94 -8.40
N CYS A 198 8.14 -1.89 -9.21
CA CYS A 198 8.23 -0.51 -8.71
C CYS A 198 6.98 -0.11 -7.91
N SER A 199 5.78 -0.47 -8.37
CA SER A 199 4.54 -0.21 -7.61
C SER A 199 4.45 -1.01 -6.31
N HIS A 200 5.01 -2.22 -6.26
CA HIS A 200 5.03 -3.04 -5.04
C HIS A 200 6.01 -2.45 -4.00
N PHE A 201 7.20 -2.05 -4.45
CA PHE A 201 8.21 -1.34 -3.67
C PHE A 201 8.02 0.18 -3.75
N HIS A 202 6.78 0.63 -3.58
CA HIS A 202 6.44 2.05 -3.54
C HIS A 202 7.10 2.76 -2.35
N ILE A 203 7.04 4.10 -2.34
CA ILE A 203 7.82 4.93 -1.43
C ILE A 203 7.66 4.58 0.06
N ASP A 204 6.45 4.17 0.48
CA ASP A 204 6.19 3.78 1.88
C ASP A 204 6.75 2.38 2.23
N ASN A 205 6.89 1.48 1.25
CA ASN A 205 7.45 0.13 1.46
C ASN A 205 8.99 0.11 1.36
N GLY A 206 9.60 1.21 0.90
CA GLY A 206 11.04 1.34 0.77
C GLY A 206 11.60 0.68 -0.50
N TRP A 207 12.93 0.67 -0.61
CA TRP A 207 13.66 0.05 -1.73
C TRP A 207 14.64 -0.98 -1.17
N GLN A 208 14.35 -2.26 -1.35
CA GLN A 208 15.19 -3.37 -0.90
C GLN A 208 15.79 -4.08 -2.12
N PRO A 209 17.06 -3.83 -2.47
CA PRO A 209 17.65 -4.29 -3.73
C PRO A 209 17.53 -5.79 -4.00
N GLU A 210 17.78 -6.63 -2.99
CA GLU A 210 17.70 -8.09 -3.14
C GLU A 210 16.26 -8.57 -3.36
N GLU A 211 15.29 -7.97 -2.66
CA GLU A 211 13.87 -8.31 -2.81
C GLU A 211 13.35 -7.85 -4.18
N VAL A 212 13.78 -6.69 -4.66
CA VAL A 212 13.47 -6.19 -6.02
C VAL A 212 13.96 -7.17 -7.08
N ILE A 213 15.20 -7.66 -6.96
CA ILE A 213 15.76 -8.64 -7.89
C ILE A 213 14.96 -9.95 -7.86
N SER A 214 14.64 -10.43 -6.66
CA SER A 214 13.87 -11.66 -6.44
C SER A 214 12.47 -11.56 -7.04
N GLU A 215 11.76 -10.47 -6.74
CA GLU A 215 10.39 -10.23 -7.20
C GLU A 215 10.32 -10.03 -8.73
N PHE A 216 11.28 -9.32 -9.31
CA PHE A 216 11.37 -9.18 -10.76
C PHE A 216 11.60 -10.54 -11.44
N GLY A 217 12.55 -11.33 -10.92
CA GLY A 217 12.85 -12.67 -11.44
C GLY A 217 11.64 -13.61 -11.38
N LYS A 218 10.93 -13.64 -10.24
CA LYS A 218 9.71 -14.47 -10.05
C LYS A 218 8.63 -14.14 -11.08
N ARG A 219 8.41 -12.84 -11.39
CA ARG A 219 7.36 -12.40 -12.33
C ARG A 219 7.58 -12.86 -13.77
N LEU A 220 8.83 -13.13 -14.16
CA LEU A 220 9.20 -13.51 -15.52
C LEU A 220 9.79 -14.93 -15.62
N GLU A 221 9.79 -15.69 -14.53
CA GLU A 221 10.41 -17.03 -14.47
C GLU A 221 9.91 -17.98 -15.57
N LYS A 222 8.64 -17.86 -15.94
CA LYS A 222 7.97 -18.69 -16.96
C LYS A 222 8.02 -18.10 -18.37
N ASN A 223 8.55 -16.89 -18.55
CA ASN A 223 8.59 -16.22 -19.85
C ASN A 223 9.89 -16.60 -20.58
N ALA A 224 9.79 -17.55 -21.51
CA ALA A 224 10.94 -18.08 -22.25
C ALA A 224 11.62 -17.03 -23.14
N ASP A 225 10.88 -16.05 -23.65
CA ASP A 225 11.38 -15.06 -24.62
C ASP A 225 12.35 -14.05 -23.99
N VAL A 226 12.26 -13.84 -22.68
CA VAL A 226 13.08 -12.86 -21.95
C VAL A 226 14.03 -13.49 -20.94
N LYS A 227 14.01 -14.82 -20.78
CA LYS A 227 14.71 -15.52 -19.71
C LYS A 227 16.20 -15.18 -19.64
N GLU A 228 16.91 -15.28 -20.77
CA GLU A 228 18.35 -14.97 -20.84
C GLU A 228 18.62 -13.50 -20.47
N THR A 229 17.82 -12.59 -21.02
CA THR A 229 17.92 -11.14 -20.76
C THR A 229 17.67 -10.80 -19.29
N VAL A 230 16.70 -11.46 -18.65
CA VAL A 230 16.40 -11.34 -17.22
C VAL A 230 17.55 -11.88 -16.38
N GLU A 231 18.11 -13.04 -16.71
CA GLU A 231 19.27 -13.61 -16.00
C GLU A 231 20.49 -12.68 -16.07
N VAL A 232 20.75 -12.07 -17.23
CA VAL A 232 21.82 -11.07 -17.40
C VAL A 232 21.59 -9.84 -16.52
N TRP A 233 20.35 -9.34 -16.44
CA TRP A 233 20.05 -8.19 -15.59
C TRP A 233 20.16 -8.53 -14.11
N VAL A 234 19.67 -9.70 -13.68
CA VAL A 234 19.79 -10.20 -12.30
C VAL A 234 21.26 -10.33 -11.89
N ASP A 235 22.11 -10.88 -12.75
CA ASP A 235 23.54 -10.96 -12.51
C ASP A 235 24.17 -9.56 -12.40
N THR A 236 23.84 -8.66 -13.32
CA THR A 236 24.30 -7.27 -13.29
C THR A 236 23.90 -6.57 -11.98
N ALA A 237 22.63 -6.68 -11.57
CA ALA A 237 22.13 -6.08 -10.35
C ALA A 237 22.83 -6.62 -9.09
N ARG A 238 23.08 -7.94 -9.03
CA ARG A 238 23.83 -8.57 -7.92
C ARG A 238 25.28 -8.11 -7.86
N LYS A 239 25.95 -7.95 -9.00
CA LYS A 239 27.30 -7.40 -9.06
C LYS A 239 27.35 -5.95 -8.58
N LEU A 240 26.35 -5.14 -8.92
CA LEU A 240 26.21 -3.77 -8.43
C LEU A 240 26.04 -3.72 -6.90
N ILE A 241 25.21 -4.60 -6.31
CA ILE A 241 25.07 -4.72 -4.84
C ILE A 241 26.43 -5.03 -4.18
N LYS A 242 27.25 -5.87 -4.82
CA LYS A 242 28.59 -6.24 -4.33
C LYS A 242 29.65 -5.17 -4.57
N ASN A 243 29.31 -4.03 -5.16
CA ASN A 243 30.24 -2.98 -5.58
C ASN A 243 31.33 -3.48 -6.53
N GLU A 244 30.99 -4.42 -7.42
CA GLU A 244 31.87 -4.82 -8.50
C GLU A 244 31.96 -3.70 -9.56
N ASP A 245 33.11 -3.58 -10.20
CA ASP A 245 33.33 -2.59 -11.26
C ASP A 245 32.63 -3.05 -12.55
N ILE A 246 31.52 -2.40 -12.90
CA ILE A 246 30.72 -2.69 -14.08
C ILE A 246 30.60 -1.43 -14.91
N HIS A 247 30.92 -1.53 -16.20
CA HIS A 247 30.67 -0.45 -17.14
C HIS A 247 29.17 -0.34 -17.45
N LEU A 248 28.54 0.73 -16.97
CA LEU A 248 27.13 1.04 -17.25
C LEU A 248 27.03 2.07 -18.37
N SER A 249 26.22 1.76 -19.39
CA SER A 249 25.80 2.70 -20.43
C SER A 249 24.31 2.95 -20.30
N TYR A 250 23.90 4.22 -20.43
CA TYR A 250 22.51 4.65 -20.39
C TYR A 250 22.03 5.24 -21.73
N SER A 251 22.70 4.91 -22.84
CA SER A 251 22.30 5.35 -24.19
C SER A 251 21.10 4.54 -24.73
N ASP A 252 20.51 4.99 -25.84
CA ASP A 252 19.39 4.31 -26.52
C ASP A 252 19.83 3.23 -27.54
N ASP A 253 21.12 2.87 -27.59
CA ASP A 253 21.67 2.04 -28.68
C ASP A 253 21.27 0.54 -28.64
N GLN A 254 20.80 0.02 -27.50
CA GLN A 254 20.30 -1.35 -27.27
C GLN A 254 19.80 -1.55 -25.82
N ASN A 255 18.96 -2.56 -25.58
CA ASN A 255 18.51 -3.00 -24.24
C ASN A 255 17.95 -1.84 -23.41
N ILE A 256 17.08 -1.02 -24.02
CA ILE A 256 16.62 0.25 -23.46
C ILE A 256 15.93 0.00 -22.11
N VAL A 257 15.08 -1.01 -22.05
CA VAL A 257 14.38 -1.41 -20.82
C VAL A 257 15.35 -1.82 -19.72
N LEU A 258 16.33 -2.68 -20.00
CA LEU A 258 17.30 -3.09 -18.97
C LEU A 258 18.10 -1.91 -18.43
N ARG A 259 18.51 -0.99 -19.30
CA ARG A 259 19.25 0.21 -18.88
C ARG A 259 18.41 1.14 -18.03
N ALA A 260 17.15 1.33 -18.39
CA ALA A 260 16.20 2.09 -17.58
C ALA A 260 15.98 1.41 -16.22
N MET A 261 15.81 0.08 -16.19
CA MET A 261 15.69 -0.68 -14.95
C MET A 261 16.93 -0.54 -14.07
N THR A 262 18.14 -0.66 -14.63
CA THR A 262 19.40 -0.48 -13.90
C THR A 262 19.55 0.95 -13.38
N LEU A 263 19.14 1.94 -14.16
CA LEU A 263 19.17 3.35 -13.74
C LEU A 263 18.28 3.56 -12.51
N VAL A 264 17.05 3.06 -12.52
CA VAL A 264 16.11 3.14 -11.39
C VAL A 264 16.58 2.30 -10.21
N PHE A 265 17.15 1.13 -10.46
CA PHE A 265 17.65 0.26 -9.41
C PHE A 265 18.72 0.94 -8.54
N LEU A 266 19.58 1.75 -9.16
CA LEU A 266 20.59 2.55 -8.48
C LEU A 266 20.05 3.90 -7.97
N ASN A 267 19.02 4.44 -8.63
CA ASN A 267 18.48 5.77 -8.37
C ASN A 267 16.95 5.72 -8.22
N PRO A 268 16.44 5.15 -7.12
CA PRO A 268 15.02 4.81 -7.04
C PRO A 268 14.13 6.03 -6.73
N GLU A 269 14.71 7.23 -6.57
CA GLU A 269 14.00 8.49 -6.30
C GLU A 269 14.03 9.46 -7.49
N GLN A 270 12.94 10.21 -7.67
CA GLN A 270 12.75 11.10 -8.82
C GLN A 270 13.86 12.14 -8.96
N LYS A 271 14.27 12.75 -7.83
CA LYS A 271 15.34 13.76 -7.80
C LYS A 271 16.67 13.21 -8.33
N ASN A 272 16.94 11.92 -8.13
CA ASN A 272 18.17 11.29 -8.59
C ASN A 272 18.10 11.04 -10.10
N ILE A 273 16.96 10.57 -10.62
CA ILE A 273 16.73 10.44 -12.06
C ILE A 273 16.84 11.79 -12.78
N ASP A 274 16.24 12.85 -12.23
CA ASP A 274 16.35 14.20 -12.78
C ASP A 274 17.79 14.72 -12.73
N SER A 275 18.52 14.43 -11.65
CA SER A 275 19.94 14.75 -11.54
C SER A 275 20.76 14.00 -12.59
N MET A 276 20.49 12.73 -12.85
CA MET A 276 21.18 11.96 -13.90
C MET A 276 21.02 12.59 -15.27
N LYS A 277 19.82 13.10 -15.60
CA LYS A 277 19.58 13.85 -16.84
C LYS A 277 20.39 15.14 -16.93
N LEU A 278 20.56 15.86 -15.82
CA LEU A 278 21.37 17.08 -15.78
C LEU A 278 22.87 16.80 -15.94
N HIS A 279 23.38 15.73 -15.31
CA HIS A 279 24.82 15.44 -15.28
C HIS A 279 25.31 14.69 -16.52
N HIS A 280 24.52 13.75 -17.05
CA HIS A 280 24.89 12.99 -18.25
C HIS A 280 24.48 13.69 -19.54
N GLY A 281 23.56 14.67 -19.50
CA GLY A 281 23.19 15.46 -20.66
C GLY A 281 22.79 14.61 -21.87
N GLU A 282 23.49 14.77 -22.98
CA GLU A 282 23.24 14.06 -24.24
C GLU A 282 23.65 12.57 -24.21
N ASP A 283 24.49 12.16 -23.25
CA ASP A 283 24.92 10.75 -23.11
C ASP A 283 23.83 9.87 -22.48
N LEU A 284 22.80 10.48 -21.86
CA LEU A 284 21.62 9.77 -21.38
C LEU A 284 20.59 9.67 -22.51
N GLY A 285 20.30 8.43 -22.91
CA GLY A 285 19.29 8.10 -23.90
C GLY A 285 17.93 8.67 -23.53
N THR A 286 17.22 9.22 -24.52
CA THR A 286 15.92 9.85 -24.30
C THR A 286 14.86 8.80 -23.93
N LYS A 287 14.92 7.62 -24.57
CA LYS A 287 14.00 6.52 -24.25
C LYS A 287 14.33 5.87 -22.92
N VAL A 288 15.62 5.68 -22.62
CA VAL A 288 16.08 5.19 -21.30
C VAL A 288 15.59 6.10 -20.18
N TYR A 289 15.79 7.42 -20.30
CA TYR A 289 15.31 8.37 -19.32
C TYR A 289 13.78 8.33 -19.19
N ALA A 290 13.04 8.36 -20.29
CA ALA A 290 11.58 8.38 -20.26
C ALA A 290 10.99 7.15 -19.55
N LEU A 291 11.55 5.96 -19.77
CA LEU A 291 11.16 4.76 -19.04
C LEU A 291 11.56 4.78 -17.58
N ALA A 292 12.79 5.20 -17.26
CA ALA A 292 13.24 5.29 -15.87
C ALA A 292 12.39 6.27 -15.06
N ASP A 293 12.06 7.40 -15.68
CA ASP A 293 11.16 8.42 -15.15
C ASP A 293 9.73 7.88 -14.92
N LEU A 294 9.24 7.01 -15.80
CA LEU A 294 7.96 6.30 -15.64
C LEU A 294 8.01 5.29 -14.49
N PHE A 295 9.07 4.48 -14.39
CA PHE A 295 9.25 3.48 -13.34
C PHE A 295 9.39 4.11 -11.95
N VAL A 296 10.17 5.18 -11.81
CA VAL A 296 10.27 5.89 -10.53
C VAL A 296 8.96 6.55 -10.16
N SER A 297 8.20 7.04 -11.14
CA SER A 297 6.84 7.54 -10.88
C SER A 297 5.90 6.44 -10.41
N ALA A 298 6.04 5.21 -10.90
CA ALA A 298 5.29 4.07 -10.40
C ALA A 298 5.56 3.78 -8.92
N ARG A 299 6.77 4.09 -8.42
CA ARG A 299 7.10 3.99 -6.99
C ARG A 299 6.44 5.09 -6.16
N THR A 300 6.26 6.28 -6.71
CA THR A 300 5.65 7.39 -5.98
C THR A 300 4.13 7.36 -6.06
N GLY A 301 3.55 7.01 -7.22
CA GLY A 301 2.11 7.02 -7.42
C GLY A 301 1.53 8.43 -7.64
N TYR A 302 0.26 8.50 -8.02
CA TYR A 302 -0.46 9.76 -8.28
C TYR A 302 -0.81 10.49 -6.98
N SER A 303 -1.08 9.71 -5.93
CA SER A 303 -1.38 10.17 -4.58
C SER A 303 -0.33 11.13 -4.00
N TYR A 304 0.92 11.04 -4.46
CA TYR A 304 2.05 11.88 -4.04
C TYR A 304 2.31 13.11 -4.91
N LEU A 305 1.61 13.28 -6.05
CA LEU A 305 1.75 14.49 -6.84
C LEU A 305 1.19 15.70 -6.09
N SER A 306 1.93 16.81 -6.14
CA SER A 306 1.47 18.11 -5.65
C SER A 306 0.27 18.63 -6.45
N ALA A 307 -0.50 19.55 -5.86
CA ALA A 307 -1.62 20.19 -6.53
C ALA A 307 -1.20 20.89 -7.85
N GLU A 308 0.00 21.44 -7.92
CA GLU A 308 0.55 22.08 -9.12
C GLU A 308 0.88 21.07 -10.21
N GLN A 309 1.48 19.93 -9.85
CA GLN A 309 1.79 18.85 -10.80
C GLN A 309 0.51 18.28 -11.40
N ARG A 310 -0.53 18.05 -10.60
CA ARG A 310 -1.83 17.52 -11.07
C ARG A 310 -2.57 18.46 -12.04
N LYS A 311 -2.26 19.76 -12.01
CA LYS A 311 -2.85 20.78 -12.91
C LYS A 311 -2.21 20.82 -14.30
N GLN A 312 -1.15 20.04 -14.54
CA GLN A 312 -0.42 20.08 -15.81
C GLN A 312 -1.20 19.43 -16.97
N ILE A 313 -2.26 18.67 -16.69
CA ILE A 313 -3.10 18.04 -17.71
C ILE A 313 -4.46 18.75 -17.84
N ASN A 314 -4.90 18.94 -19.08
CA ASN A 314 -6.20 19.56 -19.39
C ASN A 314 -7.38 18.56 -19.33
N SER A 315 -7.11 17.24 -19.31
CA SER A 315 -8.12 16.17 -19.38
C SER A 315 -8.26 15.40 -18.06
N ARG A 316 -8.26 16.12 -16.92
CA ARG A 316 -8.29 15.52 -15.58
C ARG A 316 -9.56 14.71 -15.32
N GLU A 317 -10.71 15.14 -15.85
CA GLU A 317 -11.98 14.40 -15.74
C GLU A 317 -11.89 12.99 -16.36
N LYS A 318 -11.27 12.90 -17.55
CA LYS A 318 -11.07 11.61 -18.21
C LYS A 318 -10.15 10.69 -17.38
N LEU A 319 -9.13 11.26 -16.73
CA LEU A 319 -8.24 10.52 -15.84
C LEU A 319 -9.01 9.99 -14.62
N HIS A 320 -9.87 10.80 -14.01
CA HIS A 320 -10.68 10.39 -12.84
C HIS A 320 -11.58 9.21 -13.16
N ASP A 321 -12.26 9.25 -14.31
CA ASP A 321 -13.16 8.17 -14.71
C ASP A 321 -12.42 6.85 -15.00
N VAL A 322 -11.25 6.92 -15.62
CA VAL A 322 -10.42 5.73 -15.85
C VAL A 322 -9.85 5.23 -14.53
N SER A 323 -9.29 6.11 -13.70
CA SER A 323 -8.76 5.78 -12.37
C SER A 323 -9.81 5.01 -11.56
N ALA A 324 -11.04 5.53 -11.47
CA ALA A 324 -12.11 4.84 -10.76
C ALA A 324 -12.44 3.46 -11.32
N SER A 325 -12.43 3.29 -12.64
CA SER A 325 -12.64 1.98 -13.25
C SER A 325 -11.53 0.96 -12.92
N LEU A 326 -10.30 1.39 -12.62
CA LEU A 326 -9.23 0.47 -12.21
C LEU A 326 -9.52 -0.20 -10.86
N TYR A 327 -10.33 0.45 -10.01
CA TYR A 327 -10.76 -0.10 -8.73
C TYR A 327 -12.10 -0.83 -8.79
N ASN A 328 -12.84 -0.71 -9.90
CA ASN A 328 -14.07 -1.46 -10.19
C ASN A 328 -13.85 -2.29 -11.45
N PRO A 329 -13.17 -3.44 -11.35
CA PRO A 329 -12.92 -4.29 -12.52
C PRO A 329 -14.26 -4.63 -13.20
N ALA A 330 -14.27 -4.64 -14.54
CA ALA A 330 -15.48 -4.88 -15.32
C ALA A 330 -16.12 -6.22 -14.91
N SER A 331 -17.40 -6.18 -14.52
CA SER A 331 -18.14 -7.32 -13.94
C SER A 331 -18.50 -8.44 -14.94
N ASP A 332 -17.74 -8.60 -16.03
CA ASP A 332 -17.93 -9.68 -17.02
C ASP A 332 -17.05 -10.91 -16.75
N LEU A 333 -16.50 -11.01 -15.54
CA LEU A 333 -16.03 -12.25 -14.98
C LEU A 333 -16.98 -12.61 -13.83
N GLU A 334 -17.83 -13.61 -14.05
CA GLU A 334 -18.27 -14.50 -12.95
C GLU A 334 -17.08 -14.71 -12.03
N ASP A 335 -17.29 -14.65 -10.71
CA ASP A 335 -16.32 -14.93 -9.64
C ASP A 335 -15.25 -15.94 -10.08
N LYS A 336 -14.23 -15.44 -10.74
CA LYS A 336 -12.92 -16.02 -10.76
C LYS A 336 -12.21 -15.12 -9.79
N GLU A 337 -12.21 -15.59 -8.54
CA GLU A 337 -11.05 -15.39 -7.70
C GLU A 337 -9.82 -15.43 -8.61
N PRO A 338 -8.90 -14.45 -8.53
CA PRO A 338 -7.64 -14.61 -9.21
C PRO A 338 -7.13 -16.00 -8.85
N ASP A 339 -6.73 -16.79 -9.86
CA ASP A 339 -5.95 -18.00 -9.66
C ASP A 339 -4.75 -17.61 -8.78
N THR A 340 -4.92 -17.67 -7.46
CA THR A 340 -3.97 -18.38 -6.65
C THR A 340 -3.92 -19.73 -7.32
N SER A 341 -2.81 -20.01 -7.99
CA SER A 341 -2.42 -21.37 -8.26
C SER A 341 -2.31 -22.09 -6.91
N THR A 342 -3.45 -22.51 -6.36
CA THR A 342 -3.58 -23.81 -5.75
C THR A 342 -3.20 -24.76 -6.86
N VAL A 343 -1.91 -25.09 -6.90
CA VAL A 343 -1.50 -26.37 -7.40
C VAL A 343 -2.32 -27.35 -6.58
N ASP A 344 -3.35 -27.94 -7.18
CA ASP A 344 -3.83 -29.25 -6.78
C ASP A 344 -2.64 -30.18 -6.93
N VAL A 345 -1.80 -30.20 -5.89
CA VAL A 345 -0.99 -31.36 -5.61
C VAL A 345 -2.04 -32.41 -5.31
N GLU A 346 -2.23 -33.34 -6.25
CA GLU A 346 -2.78 -34.64 -5.92
C GLU A 346 -2.09 -35.06 -4.62
N MET A 347 -2.84 -35.01 -3.51
CA MET A 347 -2.44 -35.65 -2.28
C MET A 347 -2.43 -37.14 -2.59
N THR A 348 -1.31 -37.60 -3.13
CA THR A 348 -0.85 -38.95 -2.85
C THR A 348 -0.79 -39.05 -1.33
N ASP A 349 -1.68 -39.88 -0.79
CA ASP A 349 -1.68 -40.39 0.58
C ASP A 349 -0.25 -40.44 1.12
N SER A 350 0.10 -39.49 1.97
CA SER A 350 1.30 -39.55 2.79
C SER A 350 1.02 -38.83 4.11
N ASP A 351 0.61 -39.66 5.06
CA ASP A 351 0.74 -39.53 6.50
C ASP A 351 0.66 -38.12 7.13
N ASN A 352 -0.54 -37.86 7.62
CA ASN A 352 -0.89 -36.96 8.72
C ASN A 352 0.19 -36.96 9.84
N THR A 353 1.03 -35.93 9.88
CA THR A 353 1.78 -35.54 11.08
C THR A 353 1.57 -34.05 11.33
N GLY A 354 0.52 -33.72 12.09
CA GLY A 354 0.13 -32.36 12.45
C GLY A 354 1.19 -31.67 13.32
N TYR A 355 1.86 -30.67 12.78
CA TYR A 355 2.68 -29.74 13.55
C TYR A 355 1.75 -28.78 14.31
N SER A 356 1.89 -28.72 15.64
CA SER A 356 1.16 -27.80 16.49
C SER A 356 2.12 -27.16 17.47
N LEU A 357 2.24 -25.83 17.41
CA LEU A 357 3.12 -25.04 18.27
C LEU A 357 2.92 -25.31 19.77
N GLU A 358 1.69 -25.65 20.17
CA GLU A 358 1.32 -25.91 21.57
C GLU A 358 1.88 -27.25 22.10
N GLN A 359 2.31 -28.14 21.21
CA GLN A 359 2.84 -29.47 21.53
C GLN A 359 4.38 -29.55 21.45
N GLU A 360 5.03 -28.43 21.18
CA GLU A 360 6.47 -28.35 20.95
C GLU A 360 7.28 -28.42 22.25
N SER A 361 8.19 -29.40 22.33
CA SER A 361 9.02 -29.67 23.53
C SER A 361 10.02 -28.56 23.91
N TRP A 362 10.28 -27.60 23.01
CA TRP A 362 11.17 -26.47 23.27
C TRP A 362 10.47 -25.25 23.87
N LEU A 363 9.14 -25.30 24.02
CA LEU A 363 8.33 -24.29 24.69
C LEU A 363 7.80 -24.83 26.03
N THR A 364 7.77 -23.97 27.04
CA THR A 364 7.04 -24.22 28.28
C THR A 364 5.92 -23.21 28.40
N ASN A 365 4.70 -23.70 28.62
CA ASN A 365 3.52 -22.86 28.81
C ASN A 365 3.70 -22.00 30.07
N HIS A 366 3.54 -20.68 29.93
CA HIS A 366 3.71 -19.70 30.99
C HIS A 366 2.36 -19.14 31.45
N THR A 367 1.48 -18.80 30.51
CA THR A 367 0.05 -18.46 30.72
C THR A 367 -0.75 -18.84 29.46
N GLU A 368 -2.08 -18.69 29.50
CA GLU A 368 -2.91 -18.78 28.28
C GLU A 368 -2.31 -17.90 27.16
N HIS A 369 -2.01 -18.52 26.01
CA HIS A 369 -1.38 -17.88 24.84
C HIS A 369 0.03 -17.30 25.04
N SER A 370 0.76 -17.69 26.10
CA SER A 370 2.16 -17.26 26.29
C SER A 370 3.10 -18.40 26.69
N TYR A 371 4.28 -18.41 26.07
CA TYR A 371 5.26 -19.48 26.16
C TYR A 371 6.65 -18.93 26.48
N LYS A 372 7.43 -19.72 27.21
CA LYS A 372 8.85 -19.47 27.45
C LYS A 372 9.70 -20.49 26.70
N LEU A 373 10.79 -20.02 26.08
CA LEU A 373 11.74 -20.89 25.41
C LEU A 373 12.60 -21.63 26.44
N ASN A 374 12.68 -22.95 26.29
CA ASN A 374 13.50 -23.79 27.16
C ASN A 374 14.99 -23.50 26.96
N GLY A 375 15.73 -23.38 28.06
CA GLY A 375 17.17 -23.11 28.03
C GLY A 375 17.56 -21.66 27.73
N VAL A 376 16.59 -20.74 27.61
CA VAL A 376 16.84 -19.31 27.37
C VAL A 376 16.50 -18.51 28.62
N LYS A 377 17.38 -17.61 29.03
CA LYS A 377 17.10 -16.67 30.12
C LYS A 377 17.23 -15.23 29.63
N PRO A 378 16.22 -14.36 29.87
CA PRO A 378 16.37 -12.94 29.61
C PRO A 378 17.42 -12.34 30.55
N MET A 379 18.14 -11.33 30.06
CA MET A 379 18.98 -10.48 30.88
C MET A 379 18.10 -9.57 31.76
N ALA A 380 18.64 -9.10 32.88
CA ALA A 380 17.85 -8.38 33.89
C ALA A 380 17.11 -7.14 33.32
N GLY A 381 15.78 -7.20 33.32
CA GLY A 381 14.89 -6.15 32.79
C GLY A 381 14.35 -6.40 31.38
N PHE A 382 14.58 -7.59 30.82
CA PHE A 382 13.91 -8.10 29.60
C PHE A 382 12.98 -9.27 29.97
N ASP A 383 12.01 -9.56 29.11
CA ASP A 383 10.93 -10.53 29.41
C ASP A 383 10.99 -11.82 28.55
N LEU A 384 11.38 -11.73 27.27
CA LEU A 384 11.52 -12.84 26.32
C LEU A 384 10.37 -13.87 26.34
N THR A 385 9.13 -13.39 26.49
CA THR A 385 7.92 -14.23 26.44
C THR A 385 7.40 -14.29 25.00
N LEU A 386 7.19 -15.48 24.46
CA LEU A 386 6.56 -15.68 23.15
C LEU A 386 5.04 -15.67 23.33
N GLU A 387 4.34 -14.73 22.71
CA GLU A 387 2.88 -14.59 22.70
C GLU A 387 2.34 -15.15 21.38
N TYR A 388 1.39 -16.08 21.46
CA TYR A 388 0.75 -16.66 20.28
C TYR A 388 -0.77 -16.73 20.42
N LYS A 389 -1.47 -16.06 19.50
CA LYS A 389 -2.90 -16.14 19.28
C LYS A 389 -3.14 -16.58 17.83
N PRO A 390 -3.83 -17.72 17.59
CA PRO A 390 -4.18 -18.16 16.25
C PRO A 390 -4.81 -17.03 15.44
N ASP A 391 -4.42 -16.93 14.17
CA ASP A 391 -4.93 -15.95 13.19
C ASP A 391 -4.78 -14.47 13.56
N SER A 392 -4.03 -14.16 14.63
CA SER A 392 -3.95 -12.80 15.16
C SER A 392 -2.53 -12.35 15.46
N THR A 393 -1.74 -13.10 16.22
CA THR A 393 -0.43 -12.61 16.68
C THR A 393 0.53 -13.76 16.96
N LEU A 394 1.74 -13.64 16.44
CA LEU A 394 2.91 -14.39 16.91
C LEU A 394 4.00 -13.35 17.20
N ALA A 395 4.35 -13.16 18.47
CA ALA A 395 5.26 -12.08 18.86
C ALA A 395 6.15 -12.45 20.04
N TRP A 396 7.40 -12.02 20.01
CA TRP A 396 8.30 -12.12 21.14
C TRP A 396 8.33 -10.82 21.93
N ARG A 397 7.81 -10.82 23.16
CA ARG A 397 7.90 -9.66 24.05
C ARG A 397 9.31 -9.52 24.60
N VAL A 398 10.01 -8.46 24.22
CA VAL A 398 11.39 -8.17 24.64
C VAL A 398 11.40 -7.31 25.90
N ILE A 399 10.56 -6.28 25.97
CA ILE A 399 10.36 -5.44 27.16
C ILE A 399 8.86 -5.34 27.42
N ASP A 400 8.44 -5.66 28.65
CA ASP A 400 7.08 -5.40 29.13
C ASP A 400 7.02 -4.00 29.74
N ALA A 401 6.21 -3.12 29.14
CA ALA A 401 6.02 -1.74 29.61
C ALA A 401 5.40 -1.69 31.02
N ASN A 402 4.68 -2.74 31.44
CA ASN A 402 4.00 -2.82 32.73
C ASN A 402 4.85 -3.52 33.82
N SER A 403 6.07 -3.94 33.50
CA SER A 403 6.99 -4.51 34.49
C SER A 403 7.52 -3.45 35.46
N GLU A 404 8.09 -3.86 36.59
CA GLU A 404 8.69 -2.95 37.59
C GLU A 404 9.76 -1.99 37.01
N LYS A 405 10.38 -2.36 35.89
CA LYS A 405 11.39 -1.55 35.18
C LYS A 405 10.84 -0.86 33.92
N GLY A 406 9.63 -1.22 33.50
CA GLY A 406 8.96 -0.69 32.31
C GLY A 406 9.88 -0.52 31.09
N MET A 407 9.71 0.60 30.39
CA MET A 407 10.49 0.94 29.20
C MET A 407 11.88 1.55 29.49
N ASP A 408 12.34 1.60 30.75
CA ASP A 408 13.62 2.25 31.14
C ASP A 408 14.86 1.62 30.49
N LYS A 409 14.72 0.38 30.00
CA LYS A 409 15.75 -0.34 29.26
C LYS A 409 15.86 0.10 27.80
N LEU A 410 14.80 0.66 27.22
CA LEU A 410 14.80 1.18 25.86
C LEU A 410 15.48 2.56 25.83
N LYS A 411 16.82 2.53 25.91
CA LYS A 411 17.68 3.70 25.74
C LYS A 411 18.21 3.78 24.31
N GLY A 412 18.71 4.94 23.89
CA GLY A 412 19.19 5.18 22.52
C GLY A 412 20.13 4.09 21.99
N GLN A 413 21.09 3.62 22.81
CA GLN A 413 22.01 2.55 22.37
C GLN A 413 21.31 1.20 22.13
N LEU A 414 20.31 0.84 22.94
CA LEU A 414 19.56 -0.39 22.72
C LEU A 414 18.72 -0.30 21.44
N ALA A 415 18.09 0.85 21.20
CA ALA A 415 17.33 1.10 19.97
C ALA A 415 18.23 0.99 18.72
N ILE A 416 19.43 1.58 18.76
CA ILE A 416 20.42 1.46 17.68
C ILE A 416 20.83 -0.01 17.48
N ASN A 417 21.13 -0.72 18.56
CA ASN A 417 21.54 -2.13 18.49
C ASN A 417 20.43 -3.00 17.90
N LEU A 418 19.18 -2.78 18.31
CA LEU A 418 18.00 -3.48 17.79
C LEU A 418 17.79 -3.23 16.30
N LEU A 419 17.85 -1.96 15.86
CA LEU A 419 17.79 -1.62 14.44
C LEU A 419 18.93 -2.26 13.64
N SER A 420 20.13 -2.34 14.24
CA SER A 420 21.30 -2.91 13.56
C SER A 420 21.21 -4.41 13.33
N ILE A 421 20.50 -5.15 14.18
CA ILE A 421 20.30 -6.61 14.04
C ILE A 421 19.00 -6.97 13.32
N GLN A 422 18.05 -6.05 13.18
CA GLN A 422 16.74 -6.34 12.55
C GLN A 422 16.89 -6.81 11.11
N LYS A 423 17.85 -6.27 10.37
CA LYS A 423 18.16 -6.71 8.99
C LYS A 423 18.59 -8.18 8.88
N ASP A 424 19.05 -8.77 9.98
CA ASP A 424 19.53 -10.15 10.05
C ASP A 424 18.46 -11.10 10.61
N PHE A 425 17.27 -10.59 10.99
CA PHE A 425 16.15 -11.42 11.39
C PHE A 425 15.58 -12.21 10.21
N PRO A 426 14.97 -13.38 10.46
CA PRO A 426 14.32 -14.12 9.39
C PRO A 426 13.14 -13.33 8.81
N GLU A 427 12.88 -13.54 7.52
CA GLU A 427 11.98 -12.73 6.67
C GLU A 427 10.61 -12.46 7.31
N GLY A 428 10.16 -11.21 7.33
CA GLY A 428 8.88 -10.82 7.93
C GLY A 428 8.90 -10.65 9.45
N ALA A 429 9.99 -11.02 10.14
CA ALA A 429 10.18 -10.66 11.53
C ALA A 429 10.61 -9.17 11.66
N ARG A 430 9.99 -8.43 12.57
CA ARG A 430 10.26 -6.99 12.74
C ARG A 430 10.22 -6.56 14.20
N ILE A 431 10.89 -5.45 14.52
CA ILE A 431 10.84 -4.87 15.87
C ILE A 431 9.74 -3.82 15.91
N GLU A 432 8.86 -3.91 16.90
CA GLU A 432 7.72 -3.01 17.05
C GLU A 432 7.62 -2.51 18.49
N ILE A 433 7.35 -1.21 18.65
CA ILE A 433 7.01 -0.63 19.95
C ILE A 433 5.50 -0.46 19.97
N ILE A 434 4.82 -1.30 20.75
CA ILE A 434 3.37 -1.23 20.92
C ILE A 434 3.09 -0.33 22.11
N LYS A 435 2.40 0.78 21.84
CA LYS A 435 2.01 1.76 22.86
C LYS A 435 1.32 1.06 24.03
N ASP A 436 1.78 1.36 25.25
CA ASP A 436 1.27 0.83 26.52
C ASP A 436 1.45 -0.70 26.75
N LYS A 437 2.12 -1.41 25.83
CA LYS A 437 2.45 -2.84 25.98
C LYS A 437 3.96 -3.12 26.05
N GLY A 438 4.76 -2.40 25.25
CA GLY A 438 6.21 -2.45 25.32
C GLY A 438 6.90 -2.74 23.99
N LEU A 439 8.08 -3.35 24.05
CA LEU A 439 8.92 -3.65 22.89
C LEU A 439 8.74 -5.12 22.50
N TYR A 440 8.44 -5.36 21.23
CA TYR A 440 8.17 -6.68 20.67
C TYR A 440 9.03 -6.94 19.43
N ILE A 441 9.26 -8.23 19.17
CA ILE A 441 9.64 -8.74 17.86
C ILE A 441 8.40 -9.43 17.31
N MET A 442 7.79 -8.88 16.27
CA MET A 442 6.63 -9.45 15.61
C MET A 442 7.10 -10.48 14.59
N PHE A 443 6.46 -11.64 14.54
CA PHE A 443 6.68 -12.68 13.55
C PHE A 443 5.44 -12.86 12.66
N PRO A 444 5.61 -13.37 11.43
CA PRO A 444 4.48 -13.82 10.62
C PRO A 444 3.68 -14.91 11.36
N VAL A 445 2.35 -14.81 11.34
CA VAL A 445 1.46 -15.69 12.13
C VAL A 445 1.43 -17.12 11.56
N ASP A 446 1.57 -17.24 10.24
CA ASP A 446 1.67 -18.50 9.50
C ASP A 446 2.89 -19.34 9.92
N TRP A 447 3.94 -18.71 10.45
CA TRP A 447 5.09 -19.45 11.00
C TRP A 447 4.71 -20.39 12.14
N ALA A 448 3.62 -20.13 12.87
CA ALA A 448 3.15 -21.01 13.94
C ALA A 448 2.79 -22.43 13.43
N GLY A 449 2.51 -22.58 12.13
CA GLY A 449 2.25 -23.86 11.48
C GLY A 449 3.47 -24.49 10.79
N CYS A 450 4.65 -23.84 10.82
CA CYS A 450 5.83 -24.30 10.09
C CYS A 450 6.76 -25.15 10.96
N ALA A 451 7.17 -26.32 10.45
CA ALA A 451 8.13 -27.19 11.13
C ALA A 451 9.51 -26.55 11.39
N ASP A 452 9.87 -25.51 10.63
CA ASP A 452 11.14 -24.77 10.74
C ASP A 452 11.09 -23.57 11.71
N LEU A 453 9.95 -23.32 12.37
CA LEU A 453 9.76 -22.19 13.28
C LEU A 453 10.83 -22.12 14.38
N LYS A 454 11.21 -23.28 14.92
CA LYS A 454 12.24 -23.37 15.96
C LYS A 454 13.58 -22.79 15.49
N ASP A 455 13.95 -23.05 14.25
CA ASP A 455 15.23 -22.58 13.68
C ASP A 455 15.18 -21.07 13.38
N LYS A 456 14.04 -20.58 12.92
CA LYS A 456 13.78 -19.14 12.74
C LYS A 456 13.86 -18.38 14.07
N ILE A 457 13.21 -18.90 15.11
CA ILE A 457 13.25 -18.31 16.46
C ILE A 457 14.66 -18.38 17.05
N ASN A 458 15.39 -19.49 16.87
CA ASN A 458 16.78 -19.61 17.33
C ASN A 458 17.72 -18.63 16.61
N SER A 459 17.51 -18.38 15.33
CA SER A 459 18.28 -17.40 14.56
C SER A 459 18.08 -15.98 15.11
N ALA A 460 16.81 -15.60 15.39
CA ALA A 460 16.51 -14.33 16.04
C ALA A 460 17.10 -14.26 17.47
N LEU A 461 17.08 -15.36 18.22
CA LEU A 461 17.66 -15.44 19.55
C LEU A 461 19.17 -15.18 19.57
N ASP A 462 19.91 -15.76 18.63
CA ASP A 462 21.37 -15.60 18.57
C ASP A 462 21.78 -14.13 18.36
N LEU A 463 20.98 -13.40 17.58
CA LEU A 463 21.14 -11.96 17.40
C LEU A 463 20.83 -11.19 18.69
N LEU A 464 19.77 -11.56 19.43
CA LEU A 464 19.45 -10.96 20.73
C LEU A 464 20.52 -11.23 21.80
N ILE A 465 21.17 -12.39 21.74
CA ILE A 465 22.32 -12.72 22.60
C ILE A 465 23.50 -11.79 22.28
N SER A 466 23.77 -11.54 20.99
CA SER A 466 24.89 -10.68 20.57
C SER A 466 24.80 -9.25 21.12
N ILE A 467 23.57 -8.75 21.34
CA ILE A 467 23.29 -7.43 21.92
C ILE A 467 22.93 -7.48 23.41
N LYS A 468 23.17 -8.62 24.08
CA LYS A 468 23.02 -8.82 25.53
C LYS A 468 21.59 -8.66 26.05
N ILE A 469 20.59 -9.06 25.27
CA ILE A 469 19.18 -9.14 25.69
C ILE A 469 18.88 -10.52 26.29
N ALA A 470 19.50 -11.57 25.75
CA ALA A 470 19.30 -12.95 26.18
C ALA A 470 20.63 -13.63 26.52
N GLN A 471 20.56 -14.76 27.22
CA GLN A 471 21.68 -15.69 27.38
C GLN A 471 21.17 -17.14 27.33
N LYS A 472 21.93 -18.02 26.67
CA LYS A 472 21.69 -19.47 26.73
C LYS A 472 22.11 -19.97 28.12
N SER A 473 21.21 -20.65 28.82
CA SER A 473 21.48 -21.26 30.11
C SER A 473 22.40 -22.46 29.89
N SER A 474 23.54 -22.51 30.59
CA SER A 474 24.53 -23.61 30.53
C SER A 474 24.07 -24.91 31.20
N ARG A 475 22.76 -25.10 31.36
CA ARG A 475 22.15 -26.32 31.90
C ARG A 475 21.12 -26.82 30.89
N LEU A 476 21.54 -27.75 30.05
CA LEU A 476 20.66 -28.71 29.42
C LEU A 476 20.67 -29.99 30.28
N GLU A 477 19.47 -30.56 30.41
CA GLU A 477 19.11 -31.88 30.97
C GLU A 477 18.95 -32.01 32.49
N LYS A 478 17.68 -32.07 32.91
CA LYS A 478 17.05 -33.38 33.16
C LYS A 478 15.68 -33.44 32.50
#